data_AF-A0A292PYG7-F1
#
_entry.id   AF-A0A292PYG7-F1
#
_cell.length_a   1.000
_cell.length_b   1.000
_cell.length_c   1.000
_cell.angle_alpha   90.00
_cell.angle_beta   90.00
_cell.angle_gamma   90.00
#
_symmetry.space_group_name_H-M   'P 1'
#
loop_
_entity.id
_entity.type
_entity.pdbx_description
1 polymer ?
#
loop_
_entity_poly.entity_id
_entity_poly.type
_entity_poly.pdbx_seq_one_letter_code
_entity_poly.pdbx_strand_id
1 'polypeptide(L)'
;MTGTQSDLVVWYKLETEFFQDHVRHTKYVEEAKNREKQVKEDWSNCRELGKGGFGVVHKQIQKTTGHYRAVKTIDKTVSRGLDYSRELLVMAILAKVC
;
A
#
# COMPACT_ATOMS: atom_id res chain seq x y z
N MET A 1 -0.76 -6.82 22.93
CA MET A 1 0.10 -5.78 22.34
C MET A 1 1.53 -6.31 22.49
N THR A 2 2.36 -6.57 21.49
CA THR A 2 2.48 -6.24 20.07
C THR A 2 3.05 -7.47 19.37
N GLY A 3 2.39 -8.01 18.35
CA GLY A 3 3.04 -9.00 17.49
C GLY A 3 4.15 -8.31 16.71
N THR A 4 5.39 -8.76 16.83
CA THR A 4 6.52 -8.26 16.05
C THR A 4 6.14 -8.36 14.56
N GLN A 5 5.87 -7.23 13.91
CA GLN A 5 5.70 -7.24 12.46
C GLN A 5 7.02 -7.67 11.85
N SER A 6 6.98 -8.66 10.95
CA SER A 6 8.19 -9.13 10.27
C SER A 6 8.88 -7.98 9.54
N ASP A 7 10.22 -7.90 9.66
CA ASP A 7 11.05 -6.93 8.96
C ASP A 7 10.79 -6.91 7.45
N LEU A 8 10.40 -8.06 6.90
CA LEU A 8 9.99 -8.20 5.49
C LEU A 8 8.75 -7.34 5.15
N VAL A 9 7.74 -7.34 6.02
CA VAL A 9 6.52 -6.55 5.80
C VAL A 9 6.80 -5.06 5.97
N VAL A 10 7.68 -4.72 6.93
CA VAL A 10 8.12 -3.33 7.15
C VAL A 10 8.83 -2.77 5.93
N TRP A 11 9.64 -3.58 5.24
CA TRP A 11 10.34 -3.18 4.01
C TRP A 11 9.40 -2.73 2.88
N TYR A 12 8.22 -3.35 2.77
CA TYR A 12 7.23 -2.99 1.75
C TYR A 12 6.28 -1.86 2.19
N LYS A 13 6.43 -1.33 3.41
CA LYS A 13 5.58 -0.24 3.90
C LYS A 13 5.97 1.06 3.20
N LEU A 14 5.01 1.66 2.50
CA LEU A 14 5.18 2.97 1.87
C LEU A 14 4.93 4.10 2.87
N GLU A 15 5.79 5.11 2.85
CA GLU A 15 5.48 6.41 3.46
C GLU A 15 4.28 7.02 2.73
N THR A 16 3.23 7.36 3.48
CA THR A 16 1.93 7.73 2.91
C THR A 16 1.30 8.88 3.67
N GLU A 17 0.93 9.94 2.95
CA GLU A 17 0.07 11.02 3.43
C GLU A 17 -1.37 10.78 2.91
N PHE A 18 -2.37 10.93 3.77
CA PHE A 18 -3.78 10.75 3.43
C PHE A 18 -4.48 12.11 3.33
N PHE A 19 -5.09 12.38 2.18
CA PHE A 19 -5.93 13.56 1.94
C PHE A 19 -7.38 13.12 1.74
N GLN A 20 -8.30 14.10 1.63
CA GLN A 20 -9.72 13.83 1.47
C GLN A 20 -10.04 13.11 0.14
N ASP A 21 -9.35 13.46 -0.95
CA ASP A 21 -9.61 12.99 -2.32
C ASP A 21 -8.52 12.06 -2.89
N HIS A 22 -7.37 11.95 -2.21
CA HIS A 22 -6.23 11.20 -2.70
C HIS A 22 -5.29 10.73 -1.58
N VAL A 23 -4.37 9.85 -1.94
CA VAL A 23 -3.23 9.48 -1.09
C VAL A 23 -1.95 9.85 -1.83
N ARG A 24 -0.94 10.26 -1.07
CA ARG A 24 0.38 10.59 -1.60
C ARG A 24 1.40 9.61 -1.04
N HIS A 25 2.13 8.94 -1.91
CA HIS A 25 3.25 8.10 -1.52
C HIS A 25 4.57 8.82 -1.78
N THR A 26 5.51 8.69 -0.85
CA THR A 26 6.90 9.11 -1.05
C THR A 26 7.73 7.87 -1.37
N LYS A 27 8.40 7.88 -2.52
CA LYS A 27 9.37 6.87 -2.93
C LYS A 27 10.77 7.48 -2.98
N TYR A 28 11.75 6.71 -2.52
CA TYR A 28 13.16 7.05 -2.66
C TYR A 28 13.69 6.31 -3.88
N VAL A 29 14.19 7.05 -4.87
CA VAL A 29 14.81 6.47 -6.07
C VAL A 29 16.31 6.67 -5.94
N GLU A 30 17.06 5.57 -6.00
CA GLU A 30 18.52 5.63 -6.13
C GLU A 30 18.88 6.13 -7.54
N GLU A 31 19.41 7.35 -7.63
CA GLU A 31 20.05 7.85 -8.85
C GLU A 31 21.58 7.71 -8.73
N ALA A 32 22.24 7.50 -9.86
CA ALA A 32 23.69 7.45 -9.94
C ALA A 32 24.29 8.80 -9.49
N LYS A 33 25.10 8.75 -8.42
CA LYS A 33 25.87 9.82 -7.77
C LYS A 33 25.12 10.61 -6.67
N ASN A 34 25.03 9.99 -5.49
CA ASN A 34 24.96 10.62 -4.16
C ASN A 34 23.81 11.60 -3.85
N ARG A 35 22.69 11.56 -4.57
CA ARG A 35 21.47 12.28 -4.17
C ARG A 35 20.27 11.35 -4.28
N GLU A 36 19.74 10.93 -3.13
CA GLU A 36 18.43 10.27 -3.08
C GLU A 36 17.36 11.26 -3.55
N LYS A 37 16.72 10.97 -4.68
CA LYS A 37 15.63 11.79 -5.18
C LYS A 37 14.33 11.26 -4.61
N GLN A 38 13.63 12.10 -3.87
CA GLN A 38 12.28 11.81 -3.41
C GLN A 38 11.30 12.03 -4.56
N VAL A 39 10.56 10.99 -4.92
CA VAL A 39 9.47 11.05 -5.89
C VAL A 39 8.15 10.92 -5.14
N LYS A 40 7.28 11.92 -5.33
CA LYS A 40 5.93 11.93 -4.75
C LYS A 40 4.92 11.48 -5.79
N GLU A 41 4.09 10.51 -5.43
CA GLU A 41 3.05 9.97 -6.29
C GLU A 41 1.67 10.20 -5.68
N ASP A 42 0.82 10.96 -6.38
CA ASP A 42 -0.57 11.16 -5.97
C ASP A 42 -1.49 10.14 -6.64
N TRP A 43 -2.29 9.46 -5.83
CA TRP A 43 -3.21 8.40 -6.24
C TRP A 43 -4.63 8.73 -5.78
N SER A 44 -5.58 8.78 -6.73
CA SER A 44 -6.99 9.02 -6.45
C SER A 44 -7.85 7.80 -6.75
N ASN A 45 -8.91 7.61 -5.96
CA ASN A 45 -9.92 6.58 -6.24
C ASN A 45 -10.75 6.98 -7.47
N CYS A 46 -10.89 6.05 -8.42
CA CYS A 46 -11.76 6.22 -9.59
C CYS A 46 -13.15 5.63 -9.34
N ARG A 47 -13.18 4.36 -8.90
CA ARG A 47 -14.41 3.62 -8.62
C ARG A 47 -14.13 2.41 -7.70
N GLU A 48 -15.16 1.95 -7.03
CA GLU A 48 -15.17 0.64 -6.38
C GLU A 48 -15.08 -0.48 -7.44
N LEU A 49 -14.23 -1.46 -7.20
CA LEU A 49 -14.13 -2.71 -7.97
C LEU A 49 -14.88 -3.86 -7.30
N GLY A 50 -15.02 -3.81 -5.97
CA GLY A 50 -15.85 -4.74 -5.22
C GLY A 50 -15.69 -4.58 -3.71
N LYS A 51 -16.63 -5.16 -2.96
CA LYS A 51 -16.67 -5.13 -1.50
C LYS A 51 -16.89 -6.54 -0.95
N GLY A 52 -16.13 -6.90 0.09
CA GLY A 52 -16.25 -8.16 0.79
C GLY A 52 -16.19 -7.97 2.31
N GLY A 53 -16.19 -9.09 3.05
CA GLY A 53 -16.20 -9.08 4.52
C GLY A 53 -15.00 -8.40 5.19
N PHE A 54 -13.91 -8.17 4.44
CA PHE A 54 -12.68 -7.54 4.96
C PHE A 54 -12.45 -6.11 4.48
N GLY A 55 -13.37 -5.57 3.67
CA GLY A 55 -13.33 -4.20 3.18
C GLY A 55 -13.56 -4.07 1.68
N VAL A 56 -13.15 -2.93 1.13
CA VAL A 56 -13.47 -2.48 -0.22
C VAL A 56 -12.21 -2.42 -1.08
N VAL A 57 -12.32 -2.85 -2.33
CA VAL A 57 -11.28 -2.71 -3.35
C VAL A 57 -11.64 -1.55 -4.27
N HIS A 58 -10.74 -0.59 -4.41
CA HIS A 58 -10.88 0.55 -5.32
C HIS A 58 -9.91 0.43 -6.49
N LYS A 59 -10.36 0.86 -7.67
CA LYS A 59 -9.47 1.21 -8.78
C LYS A 59 -8.91 2.59 -8.49
N GLN A 60 -7.59 2.72 -8.44
CA GLN A 60 -6.91 3.99 -8.29
C GLN A 60 -6.13 4.36 -9.55
N ILE A 61 -6.01 5.67 -9.79
CA ILE A 61 -5.19 6.25 -10.87
C ILE A 61 -4.09 7.12 -10.28
N GLN A 62 -2.87 6.99 -10.80
CA GLN A 62 -1.78 7.91 -10.51
C GLN A 62 -1.99 9.20 -11.31
N LYS A 63 -2.05 10.35 -10.63
CA LYS A 63 -2.38 11.65 -11.25
C LYS A 63 -1.39 12.05 -12.36
N THR A 64 -0.12 11.68 -12.23
CA THR A 64 0.95 12.10 -13.16
C THR A 64 1.13 11.19 -14.37
N THR A 65 1.02 9.86 -14.19
CA THR A 65 1.30 8.87 -15.25
C THR A 65 0.03 8.29 -15.88
N GLY A 66 -1.13 8.45 -15.23
CA GLY A 66 -2.35 7.77 -15.63
C GLY A 66 -2.37 6.26 -15.35
N HIS A 67 -1.33 5.71 -14.71
CA HIS A 67 -1.27 4.30 -14.37
C HIS A 67 -2.35 3.91 -13.36
N TYR A 68 -2.90 2.71 -13.54
CA TYR A 68 -3.95 2.18 -12.68
C TYR A 68 -3.42 1.10 -11.73
N ARG A 69 -4.02 1.03 -10.54
CA ARG A 69 -3.83 -0.07 -9.58
C ARG A 69 -5.13 -0.44 -8.89
N ALA A 70 -5.17 -1.63 -8.31
CA ALA A 70 -6.21 -2.03 -7.36
C ALA A 70 -5.69 -1.83 -5.92
N VAL A 71 -6.48 -1.19 -5.06
CA VAL A 71 -6.14 -0.99 -3.65
C VAL A 71 -7.28 -1.50 -2.78
N LYS A 72 -6.97 -2.45 -1.89
CA LYS A 72 -7.91 -2.98 -0.90
C LYS A 72 -7.72 -2.27 0.43
N THR A 73 -8.77 -1.61 0.91
CA THR A 73 -8.81 -1.07 2.28
C THR A 73 -9.21 -2.20 3.22
N ILE A 74 -8.39 -2.48 4.24
CA ILE A 74 -8.69 -3.47 5.27
C ILE A 74 -9.37 -2.79 6.44
N ASP A 75 -10.63 -3.18 6.71
CA ASP A 75 -11.37 -2.69 7.86
C ASP A 75 -10.95 -3.43 9.13
N LYS A 76 -10.17 -2.75 9.98
CA LYS A 76 -9.66 -3.30 11.23
C LYS A 76 -10.73 -3.54 12.29
N THR A 77 -11.90 -2.92 12.15
CA THR A 77 -13.01 -3.05 13.11
C THR A 77 -13.79 -4.35 12.90
N VAL A 78 -13.96 -4.75 11.64
CA VAL A 78 -14.61 -6.01 11.25
C VAL A 78 -13.68 -7.21 11.44
N SER A 79 -12.36 -6.98 11.37
CA SER A 79 -11.35 -8.02 11.57
C SER A 79 -10.95 -8.25 13.03
N ARG A 80 -11.82 -7.95 14.01
CA ARG A 80 -11.54 -8.18 15.44
C ARG A 80 -11.24 -9.67 15.68
N GLY A 81 -9.96 -9.99 15.90
CA GLY A 81 -9.48 -11.35 16.14
C GLY A 81 -8.79 -12.03 14.95
N LEU A 82 -8.76 -11.41 13.76
CA LEU A 82 -8.05 -11.94 12.60
C LEU A 82 -6.65 -11.33 12.47
N ASP A 83 -5.65 -12.20 12.37
CA ASP A 83 -4.26 -11.83 12.15
C ASP A 83 -3.97 -11.63 10.66
N TYR A 84 -4.25 -10.43 10.17
CA TYR A 84 -3.93 -10.04 8.79
C TYR A 84 -2.42 -10.01 8.51
N SER A 85 -1.56 -10.07 9.55
CA SER A 85 -0.10 -10.08 9.39
C SER A 85 0.38 -11.32 8.65
N ARG A 86 -0.34 -12.45 8.74
CA ARG A 86 -0.02 -13.67 8.00
C ARG A 86 -0.18 -13.50 6.50
N GLU A 87 -1.29 -12.89 6.07
CA GLU A 87 -1.52 -12.60 4.65
C GLU A 87 -0.44 -11.64 4.13
N LEU A 88 -0.15 -10.56 4.86
CA LEU A 88 0.90 -9.61 4.50
C LEU A 88 2.29 -10.28 4.41
N LEU A 89 2.62 -11.18 5.33
CA LEU A 89 3.90 -11.90 5.32
C LEU A 89 4.03 -12.80 4.10
N VAL A 90 3.00 -13.59 3.77
CA VAL A 90 3.00 -14.45 2.58
C VAL A 90 3.16 -13.60 1.32
N MET A 91 2.45 -12.48 1.21
CA MET A 91 2.59 -11.57 0.07
C MET A 91 4.01 -10.98 -0.01
N ALA A 92 4.61 -10.59 1.11
CA ALA A 92 5.97 -10.09 1.16
C ALA A 92 7.02 -11.14 0.75
N ILE A 93 6.80 -12.42 1.09
CA ILE A 93 7.66 -13.53 0.65
C ILE A 93 7.54 -13.72 -0.87
N LEU A 94 6.31 -13.78 -1.39
CA LEU A 94 6.06 -14.00 -2.82
C LEU A 94 6.59 -12.85 -3.69
N ALA A 95 6.52 -11.61 -3.20
CA ALA A 95 7.03 -10.43 -3.89
C ALA A 95 8.56 -10.43 -4.07
N LYS A 96 9.32 -11.23 -3.30
CA LYS A 96 10.77 -11.37 -3.46
C LYS A 96 11.21 -12.41 -4.49
N VAL A 97 10.30 -13.30 -4.91
CA VAL A 97 10.61 -14.45 -5.79
C VAL A 97 10.35 -14.11 -7.26
N CYS A 98 9.77 -12.95 -7.56
CA CYS A 98 9.54 -12.43 -8.90
C CYS A 98 10.60 -11.37 -9.26
#